data_AF-K9S1W2-F1
#
_entry.id   AF-K9S1W2-F1
#
_cell.length_a   1.000
_cell.length_b   1.000
_cell.length_c   1.000
_cell.angle_alpha   90.00
_cell.angle_beta   90.00
_cell.angle_gamma   90.00
#
_symmetry.space_group_name_H-M   'P 1'
#
loop_
_entity.id
_entity.type
_entity.pdbx_description
1 polymer ?
#
loop_
_entity_poly.entity_id
_entity_poly.type
_entity_poly.pdbx_seq_one_letter_code
_entity_poly.pdbx_strand_id
1 'polypeptide(L)' 'FSLKDLLGLTIMIPLLTTLALFSPNLLGDPENFTPANPLVTPPHIKPEWYFLFAYAILRSIPNKLGGVLALAASVLILFL' A
#
# COMPACT_ATOMS: atom_id res chain seq x y z
N PHE A 1 -28.02 -10.21 8.32
CA PHE A 1 -26.61 -9.78 8.35
C PHE A 1 -25.71 -10.88 8.90
N SER A 2 -26.02 -11.51 10.04
CA SER A 2 -25.17 -12.57 10.64
C SER A 2 -24.67 -13.68 9.70
N LEU A 3 -25.54 -14.33 8.90
CA LEU A 3 -25.11 -15.39 7.98
C LEU A 3 -24.21 -14.85 6.85
N LYS A 4 -24.50 -13.64 6.34
CA LYS A 4 -23.72 -12.98 5.28
C LYS A 4 -22.33 -12.59 5.80
N ASP A 5 -22.28 -12.06 7.01
CA ASP A 5 -21.03 -11.63 7.64
C ASP A 5 -20.15 -12.85 7.97
N LEU A 6 -20.77 -13.93 8.48
CA LEU A 6 -20.09 -15.20 8.68
C LEU A 6 -19.54 -15.75 7.36
N LEU A 7 -20.33 -15.75 6.29
CA LEU A 7 -19.88 -16.16 4.96
C LEU A 7 -18.66 -15.33 4.50
N GLY A 8 -18.72 -14.01 4.64
CA GLY A 8 -17.60 -13.13 4.31
C GLY A 8 -16.33 -13.46 5.09
N LEU A 9 -16.44 -13.67 6.40
CA LEU A 9 -15.32 -14.07 7.24
C LEU A 9 -14.74 -15.44 6.84
N THR A 10 -15.61 -16.42 6.55
CA THR A 10 -15.19 -17.76 6.12
C THR A 10 -14.46 -17.76 4.78
N ILE A 11 -14.68 -16.75 3.93
CA ILE A 11 -13.91 -16.57 2.69
C ILE A 11 -12.59 -15.83 2.97
N MET A 12 -12.63 -14.80 3.83
CA MET A 12 -11.47 -13.95 4.11
C MET A 12 -10.35 -14.68 4.87
N ILE A 13 -10.70 -15.49 5.87
CA ILE A 13 -9.70 -16.18 6.71
C ILE A 13 -8.83 -17.15 5.89
N PRO A 14 -9.37 -18.07 5.06
CA PRO A 14 -8.55 -18.94 4.22
C PRO A 14 -7.62 -18.18 3.28
N LEU A 15 -8.09 -17.07 2.67
CA LEU A 15 -7.23 -16.26 1.79
C LEU A 15 -6.05 -15.66 2.55
N LEU A 16 -6.31 -15.11 3.75
CA LEU A 16 -5.26 -14.55 4.60
C LEU A 16 -4.29 -15.63 5.10
N THR A 17 -4.79 -16.78 5.54
CA THR A 17 -3.93 -17.86 6.04
C THR A 17 -3.11 -18.49 4.91
N THR A 18 -3.66 -18.64 3.71
CA THR A 18 -2.88 -19.11 2.56
C THR A 18 -1.74 -18.14 2.23
N LEU A 19 -2.01 -16.84 2.18
CA LEU A 19 -0.97 -15.83 1.97
C LEU A 19 0.12 -15.91 3.05
N ALA A 20 -0.29 -15.91 4.33
CA ALA A 20 0.63 -15.86 5.46
C ALA A 20 1.49 -17.14 5.58
N LEU A 21 0.92 -18.31 5.32
CA LEU A 21 1.62 -19.60 5.52
C LEU A 21 2.45 -20.02 4.30
N PHE A 22 1.97 -19.76 3.07
CA PHE A 22 2.64 -20.23 1.87
C PHE A 22 3.44 -19.15 1.14
N SER A 23 3.12 -17.87 1.34
CA SER A 23 3.77 -16.76 0.61
C SER A 23 3.87 -15.47 1.44
N PRO A 24 4.44 -15.52 2.66
CA PRO A 24 4.40 -14.41 3.62
C PRO A 24 5.01 -13.10 3.10
N ASN A 25 5.98 -13.19 2.21
CA ASN A 25 6.71 -12.04 1.68
C ASN A 25 6.22 -11.61 0.29
N LEU A 26 5.16 -12.21 -0.25
CA LEU A 26 4.68 -11.92 -1.62
C LEU A 26 4.32 -10.44 -1.82
N LEU A 27 3.76 -9.81 -0.79
CA LEU A 27 3.33 -8.41 -0.82
C LEU A 27 4.36 -7.44 -0.24
N GLY A 28 5.50 -7.95 0.25
CA GLY A 28 6.56 -7.15 0.88
C GLY A 28 7.63 -6.71 -0.11
N ASP A 29 8.42 -5.72 0.28
CA ASP A 29 9.60 -5.30 -0.47
C ASP A 29 10.86 -5.96 0.11
N PRO A 30 11.69 -6.65 -0.70
CA PRO A 30 12.94 -7.24 -0.23
C PRO A 30 13.93 -6.22 0.36
N GLU A 31 13.89 -4.95 -0.06
CA GLU A 31 14.77 -3.90 0.46
C GLU A 31 14.57 -3.67 1.98
N ASN A 32 13.37 -3.95 2.50
CA ASN A 32 13.04 -3.81 3.93
C ASN A 32 13.71 -4.87 4.83
N PHE A 33 14.34 -5.91 4.27
CA PHE A 33 15.16 -6.85 5.03
C PHE A 33 16.59 -6.36 5.24
N THR A 34 16.99 -5.26 4.61
CA THR A 34 18.28 -4.61 4.86
C THR A 34 18.14 -3.58 5.99
N PRO A 35 19.09 -3.50 6.94
CA PRO A 35 19.07 -2.48 7.98
C PRO A 35 19.08 -1.06 7.39
N ALA A 36 18.31 -0.16 7.99
CA ALA A 36 18.19 1.22 7.52
C ALA A 36 19.55 1.94 7.50
N ASN A 37 19.85 2.61 6.38
CA ASN A 37 21.03 3.45 6.22
C ASN A 37 20.60 4.88 5.82
N PRO A 38 20.75 5.89 6.70
CA PRO A 38 20.29 7.25 6.40
C PRO A 38 21.12 7.96 5.33
N LEU A 39 22.29 7.42 4.97
CA LEU A 39 23.18 8.01 3.96
C LEU A 39 22.95 7.42 2.56
N VAL A 40 22.13 6.37 2.41
CA VAL A 40 21.95 5.65 1.15
C VAL A 40 20.47 5.40 0.89
N THR A 41 19.98 5.90 -0.24
CA THR A 41 18.64 5.55 -0.76
C THR A 41 18.76 4.40 -1.75
N PRO A 42 17.97 3.32 -1.60
CA PRO A 42 17.96 2.24 -2.57
C PRO A 42 17.51 2.72 -3.97
N PRO A 43 18.05 2.15 -5.06
CA PRO A 43 17.76 2.59 -6.42
C PRO A 43 16.32 2.29 -6.87
N HIS A 44 15.68 1.25 -6.32
CA HIS A 44 14.33 0.82 -6.71
C HIS A 44 13.26 1.16 -5.65
N ILE A 45 13.54 2.18 -4.82
CA ILE A 45 12.65 2.62 -3.74
C ILE A 45 11.23 2.89 -4.25
N LYS A 46 10.26 2.23 -3.61
CA LYS A 46 8.83 2.36 -3.86
C LYS A 46 8.08 2.17 -2.54
N PRO A 47 6.89 2.75 -2.39
CA PRO A 47 6.06 2.48 -1.23
C PRO A 47 5.40 1.11 -1.34
N GLU A 48 4.73 0.69 -0.27
CA GLU A 48 3.89 -0.50 -0.25
C GLU A 48 2.78 -0.43 -1.28
N TRP A 49 2.32 -1.61 -1.73
CA TRP A 49 1.40 -1.75 -2.86
C TRP A 49 0.10 -0.93 -2.71
N TYR A 50 -0.44 -0.83 -1.50
CA TYR A 50 -1.68 -0.08 -1.22
C TYR A 50 -1.49 1.44 -1.27
N PHE A 51 -0.26 1.95 -1.30
CA PHE A 51 0.04 3.38 -1.48
C PHE A 51 0.46 3.75 -2.91
N LEU A 52 0.62 2.78 -3.81
CA LEU A 52 1.09 3.04 -5.18
C LEU A 52 0.21 4.01 -5.96
N PHE A 53 -1.11 4.00 -5.74
CA PHE A 53 -2.03 4.93 -6.41
C PHE A 53 -1.74 6.39 -6.01
N ALA A 54 -1.60 6.66 -4.71
CA ALA A 54 -1.33 8.00 -4.18
C ALA A 54 0.08 8.47 -4.57
N TYR A 55 1.05 7.55 -4.58
CA TYR A 55 2.40 7.83 -5.03
C TYR A 55 2.48 8.16 -6.53
N ALA A 56 1.68 7.49 -7.36
CA ALA A 56 1.57 7.80 -8.78
C ALA A 56 0.98 9.21 -9.01
N ILE A 57 -0.05 9.60 -8.25
CA ILE A 57 -0.62 10.96 -8.27
C ILE A 57 0.40 12.01 -7.85
N LEU A 58 1.16 11.74 -6.77
CA LEU A 58 2.20 12.65 -6.29
C LEU A 58 3.29 12.90 -7.34
N ARG A 59 3.75 11.85 -8.04
CA ARG A 59 4.82 11.93 -9.04
C ARG A 59 4.37 12.44 -10.42
N SER A 60 3.08 12.41 -10.72
CA SER A 60 2.57 12.91 -12.02
C SER A 60 2.60 14.43 -12.12
N ILE A 61 2.68 15.14 -10.99
CA ILE A 61 2.70 16.60 -10.94
C ILE A 61 4.14 17.08 -10.68
N PRO A 62 4.79 17.75 -11.64
CA PRO A 62 6.16 18.26 -11.50
C PRO A 62 6.21 19.56 -10.67
N ASN A 63 5.48 19.60 -9.55
CA ASN A 63 5.47 20.70 -8.58
C ASN A 63 5.36 20.14 -7.17
N LYS A 64 6.26 20.56 -6.27
CA LYS A 64 6.30 20.04 -4.90
C LYS A 64 5.01 20.27 -4.12
N LEU A 65 4.46 21.49 -4.17
CA LEU A 65 3.21 21.82 -3.46
C LEU A 65 2.00 21.18 -4.16
N GLY A 66 1.94 21.28 -5.48
CA GLY A 66 0.85 20.74 -6.30
C GLY A 66 0.69 19.22 -6.15
N GLY A 67 1.80 18.48 -6.15
CA GLY A 67 1.78 17.04 -5.92
C GLY A 67 1.24 16.67 -4.53
N VAL A 68 1.65 17.39 -3.48
CA VAL A 68 1.16 17.15 -2.11
C VAL A 68 -0.33 17.49 -1.99
N LEU A 69 -0.78 18.60 -2.58
CA LEU A 69 -2.20 18.97 -2.61
C LEU A 69 -3.04 17.95 -3.36
N ALA A 70 -2.56 17.44 -4.50
CA ALA A 70 -3.26 16.41 -5.27
C ALA A 70 -3.33 15.06 -4.53
N LEU A 71 -2.25 14.66 -3.85
CA LEU A 71 -2.26 13.49 -2.98
C LEU A 71 -3.33 13.64 -1.89
N ALA A 72 -3.38 14.78 -1.19
CA ALA A 72 -4.39 15.02 -0.17
C ALA A 72 -5.81 15.02 -0.76
N ALA A 73 -6.00 15.68 -1.91
CA ALA A 73 -7.27 15.71 -2.62
C ALA A 73 -7.75 14.31 -3.06
N SER A 74 -6.84 13.39 -3.40
CA SER A 74 -7.19 12.03 -3.83
C SER A 74 -7.96 11.22 -2.78
N VAL A 75 -7.80 11.56 -1.50
CA VAL A 75 -8.54 10.98 -0.38
C VAL A 75 -9.70 11.89 0.03
N LEU A 76 -9.46 13.20 0.11
CA LEU A 76 -10.47 14.16 0.60
C LEU A 76 -11.71 14.24 -0.31
N ILE A 77 -11.57 13.94 -1.59
CA ILE A 77 -12.70 13.94 -2.53
C ILE A 77 -13.80 12.94 -2.16
N LEU A 78 -13.51 11.93 -1.34
CA LEU A 78 -14.50 10.97 -0.85
C LEU A 78 -15.46 11.58 0.20
N PHE A 79 -15.14 12.75 0.77
CA PHE A 79 -15.99 13.46 1.74
C PHE A 79 -16.93 14.49 1.10
N LEU A 80 -16.77 14.77 -0.19
CA LEU A 80 -17.63 15.65 -0.97
C LEU A 80 -18.80 14.86 -1.58
#